data_AF-A0A965HG89-F1
#
_entry.id   AF-A0A965HG89-F1
#
_cell.length_a   1.000
_cell.length_b   1.000
_cell.length_c   1.000
_cell.angle_alpha   90.00
_cell.angle_beta   90.00
_cell.angle_gamma   90.00
#
_symmetry.space_group_name_H-M   'P 1'
#
loop_
_entity.id
_entity.type
_entity.pdbx_description
1 polymer ?
#
loop_
_entity_poly.entity_id
_entity_poly.type
_entity_poly.pdbx_seq_one_letter_code
_entity_poly.pdbx_strand_id
1 'polypeptide(L)'
;RERAHLHFEIAFQINEKFAEWVDTAKPGRLWQPNRHGEWNGLNLMGIDPIPLLKAANHGTPLTCEEALSKQPCEFTVRVPPFMGTPTWMQWVERKSLPAPPSSWDIEMTPWGLPLRMEAGSEVVLEPVLITNPGKPSEGKYYCRGLVQADGKGGMKLSKFGRQTMEMMLFSDK
;
A
#
# COMPACT_ATOMS: atom_id res chain seq x y z
N ARG A 1 -37.84 5.70 -8.80
CA ARG A 1 -37.08 6.64 -7.93
C ARG A 1 -35.60 6.40 -8.18
N GLU A 2 -35.00 7.16 -9.08
CA GLU A 2 -33.55 7.14 -9.28
C GLU A 2 -32.90 7.79 -8.05
N ARG A 3 -32.08 7.03 -7.33
CA ARG A 3 -31.28 7.57 -6.24
C ARG A 3 -29.87 7.75 -6.78
N ALA A 4 -29.56 8.98 -7.20
CA ALA A 4 -28.18 9.39 -7.33
C ALA A 4 -27.54 9.35 -5.93
N HIS A 5 -26.52 8.54 -5.76
CA HIS A 5 -25.68 8.53 -4.56
C HIS A 5 -24.32 9.12 -4.94
N LEU A 6 -23.86 10.08 -4.15
CA LEU A 6 -22.55 10.68 -4.30
C LEU A 6 -21.58 9.91 -3.40
N HIS A 7 -20.52 9.38 -3.99
CA HIS A 7 -19.36 8.90 -3.24
C HIS A 7 -18.28 9.97 -3.31
N PHE A 8 -17.70 10.30 -2.17
CA PHE A 8 -16.55 11.18 -2.06
C PHE A 8 -15.43 10.41 -1.37
N GLU A 9 -14.29 10.31 -2.05
CA GLU A 9 -13.12 9.60 -1.57
C GLU A 9 -11.89 10.49 -1.79
N ILE A 10 -10.94 10.43 -0.85
CA ILE A 10 -9.60 10.99 -1.02
C ILE A 10 -8.67 9.79 -1.13
N ALA A 11 -8.06 9.61 -2.30
CA ALA A 11 -7.23 8.46 -2.61
C ALA A 11 -5.88 8.85 -3.18
N PHE A 12 -4.89 8.02 -2.88
CA PHE A 12 -3.54 8.09 -3.41
C PHE A 12 -3.42 7.14 -4.60
N GLN A 13 -2.89 7.65 -5.70
CA GLN A 13 -2.50 6.83 -6.84
C GLN A 13 -1.17 6.15 -6.54
N ILE A 14 -1.20 4.83 -6.38
CA ILE A 14 -0.07 4.07 -5.83
C ILE A 14 1.08 3.90 -6.82
N ASN A 15 0.77 3.72 -8.10
CA ASN A 15 1.77 3.63 -9.16
C ASN A 15 1.27 4.32 -10.43
N GLU A 16 2.01 5.28 -10.95
CA GLU A 16 1.69 5.97 -12.22
C GLU A 16 1.89 5.12 -13.49
N LYS A 17 2.49 3.92 -13.33
CA LYS A 17 2.75 2.91 -14.38
C LYS A 17 1.97 1.62 -14.16
N PHE A 18 0.85 1.69 -13.48
CA PHE A 18 -0.02 0.55 -13.22
C PHE A 18 -0.47 -0.15 -14.49
N ALA A 19 -0.84 0.57 -15.57
CA ALA A 19 -1.28 -0.09 -16.80
C ALA A 19 -0.14 -0.86 -17.45
N GLU A 20 1.06 -0.28 -17.49
CA GLU A 20 2.27 -0.93 -17.97
C GLU A 20 2.60 -2.19 -17.15
N TRP A 21 2.51 -2.11 -15.82
CA TRP A 21 2.68 -3.27 -14.96
C TRP A 21 1.64 -4.36 -15.24
N VAL A 22 0.36 -4.03 -15.41
CA VAL A 22 -0.69 -5.03 -15.71
C VAL A 22 -0.41 -5.74 -17.03
N ASP A 23 0.05 -5.01 -18.05
CA ASP A 23 0.32 -5.54 -19.39
C ASP A 23 1.57 -6.43 -19.41
N THR A 24 2.62 -6.04 -18.67
CA THR A 24 3.89 -6.76 -18.59
C THR A 24 3.82 -7.97 -17.66
N ALA A 25 3.32 -7.79 -16.43
CA ALA A 25 3.29 -8.84 -15.40
C ALA A 25 2.17 -9.86 -15.62
N LYS A 26 1.13 -9.51 -16.40
CA LYS A 26 -0.06 -10.34 -16.66
C LYS A 26 -0.58 -11.05 -15.39
N PRO A 27 -0.89 -10.31 -14.32
CA PRO A 27 -1.13 -10.86 -12.99
C PRO A 27 -2.46 -11.64 -12.85
N GLY A 28 -3.22 -11.75 -13.94
CA GLY A 28 -4.42 -12.57 -14.07
C GLY A 28 -5.72 -11.80 -13.85
N ARG A 29 -6.83 -12.56 -13.82
CA ARG A 29 -8.22 -12.05 -13.86
C ARG A 29 -8.63 -11.08 -12.75
N LEU A 30 -7.86 -10.99 -11.66
CA LEU A 30 -8.19 -10.08 -10.58
C LEU A 30 -7.85 -8.63 -10.96
N TRP A 31 -6.80 -8.45 -11.77
CA TRP A 31 -6.31 -7.14 -12.21
C TRP A 31 -6.72 -6.82 -13.65
N GLN A 32 -7.20 -7.84 -14.38
CA GLN A 32 -7.59 -7.74 -15.78
C GLN A 32 -9.09 -8.01 -15.97
N PRO A 33 -9.75 -7.32 -16.92
CA PRO A 33 -9.19 -6.32 -17.82
C PRO A 33 -8.97 -4.96 -17.13
N ASN A 34 -7.86 -4.28 -17.45
CA ASN A 34 -7.60 -2.94 -16.95
C ASN A 34 -8.35 -1.87 -17.78
N ARG A 35 -9.66 -1.75 -17.56
CA ARG A 35 -10.52 -0.83 -18.32
C ARG A 35 -10.29 0.65 -18.01
N HIS A 36 -9.60 0.95 -16.90
CA HIS A 36 -9.43 2.31 -16.38
C HIS A 36 -7.98 2.81 -16.46
N GLY A 37 -7.08 2.04 -17.09
CA GLY A 37 -5.68 2.40 -17.22
C GLY A 37 -5.03 2.64 -15.85
N GLU A 38 -4.36 3.77 -15.71
CA GLU A 38 -3.73 4.19 -14.45
C GLU A 38 -4.72 4.48 -13.32
N TRP A 39 -5.99 4.73 -13.63
CA TRP A 39 -7.03 5.09 -12.66
C TRP A 39 -7.87 3.89 -12.21
N ASN A 40 -7.32 2.68 -12.31
CA ASN A 40 -7.98 1.48 -11.80
C ASN A 40 -8.13 1.55 -10.27
N GLY A 41 -9.28 1.15 -9.72
CA GLY A 41 -9.50 1.12 -8.27
C GLY A 41 -8.58 0.17 -7.48
N LEU A 42 -7.86 -0.73 -8.15
CA LEU A 42 -6.77 -1.49 -7.54
C LEU A 42 -5.47 -0.68 -7.38
N ASN A 43 -5.31 0.40 -8.13
CA ASN A 43 -4.19 1.35 -8.06
C ASN A 43 -4.48 2.54 -7.13
N LEU A 44 -5.69 2.65 -6.60
CA LEU A 44 -6.11 3.73 -5.72
C LEU A 44 -6.27 3.21 -4.29
N MET A 45 -5.67 3.92 -3.33
CA MET A 45 -5.84 3.62 -1.90
C MET A 45 -6.33 4.86 -1.16
N GLY A 46 -7.52 4.74 -0.57
CA GLY A 46 -8.20 5.82 0.14
C GLY A 46 -7.70 6.02 1.56
N ILE A 47 -7.97 7.21 2.09
CA ILE A 47 -7.98 7.53 3.52
C ILE A 47 -9.35 8.12 3.89
N ASP A 48 -9.73 8.07 5.17
CA ASP A 48 -10.95 8.71 5.65
C ASP A 48 -10.88 10.23 5.39
N PRO A 49 -11.80 10.80 4.58
CA PRO A 49 -11.81 12.22 4.30
C PRO A 49 -12.30 13.09 5.46
N ILE A 50 -13.01 12.52 6.44
CA ILE A 50 -13.68 13.29 7.49
C ILE A 50 -12.69 14.14 8.32
N PRO A 51 -11.54 13.62 8.79
CA PRO A 51 -10.57 14.42 9.54
C PRO A 51 -10.01 15.60 8.74
N LEU A 52 -9.74 15.38 7.44
CA LEU A 52 -9.24 16.42 6.54
C LEU A 52 -10.26 17.54 6.35
N LEU A 53 -11.51 17.18 6.02
CA LEU A 53 -12.59 18.13 5.79
C LEU A 53 -12.92 18.93 7.05
N LYS A 54 -12.97 18.29 8.22
CA LYS A 54 -13.19 18.98 9.50
C LYS A 54 -12.07 19.98 9.81
N ALA A 55 -10.81 19.57 9.63
CA ALA A 55 -9.66 20.41 9.91
C ALA A 55 -9.64 21.65 8.98
N ALA A 56 -9.93 21.47 7.69
CA ALA A 56 -10.08 22.56 6.74
C ALA A 56 -11.24 23.50 7.11
N ASN A 57 -12.41 22.95 7.47
CA ASN A 57 -13.58 23.72 7.87
C ASN A 57 -13.35 24.55 9.15
N HIS A 58 -12.44 24.12 10.03
CA HIS A 58 -12.05 24.86 11.23
C HIS A 58 -10.91 25.87 11.00
N GLY A 59 -10.44 26.06 9.76
CA GLY A 59 -9.34 26.97 9.44
C GLY A 59 -7.94 26.43 9.76
N THR A 60 -7.83 25.12 10.01
CA THR A 60 -6.56 24.43 10.32
C THR A 60 -6.38 23.24 9.37
N PRO A 61 -6.26 23.46 8.04
CA PRO A 61 -6.14 22.35 7.08
C PRO A 61 -4.89 21.50 7.38
N LEU A 62 -5.03 20.18 7.22
CA LEU A 62 -3.91 19.24 7.35
C LEU A 62 -3.22 19.05 6.00
N THR A 63 -1.90 18.90 6.04
CA THR A 63 -1.09 18.38 4.93
C THR A 63 -1.35 16.88 4.72
N CYS A 64 -0.91 16.33 3.58
CA CYS A 64 -1.04 14.90 3.31
C CYS A 64 -0.21 14.06 4.30
N GLU A 65 0.98 14.53 4.64
CA GLU A 65 1.90 13.92 5.60
C GLU A 65 1.29 13.86 7.00
N GLU A 66 0.66 14.95 7.46
CA GLU A 66 -0.07 14.98 8.73
C GLU A 66 -1.29 14.06 8.74
N ALA A 67 -1.95 13.86 7.60
CA ALA A 67 -3.06 12.93 7.49
C ALA A 67 -2.62 11.46 7.47
N LEU A 68 -1.49 11.18 6.79
CA LEU A 68 -0.89 9.84 6.70
C LEU A 68 -0.29 9.40 8.04
N SER A 69 0.40 10.28 8.76
CA SER A 69 0.95 10.00 10.10
C SER A 69 -0.11 9.64 11.15
N LYS A 70 -1.39 9.95 10.90
CA LYS A 70 -2.52 9.60 11.77
C LYS A 70 -3.20 8.29 11.39
N GLN A 71 -2.82 7.66 10.28
CA GLN A 71 -3.40 6.39 9.85
C GLN A 71 -2.91 5.25 10.75
N PRO A 72 -3.73 4.21 10.99
CA PRO A 72 -3.29 3.04 11.73
C PRO A 72 -2.20 2.32 10.94
N CYS A 73 -1.08 1.98 11.60
CA CYS A 73 -0.11 1.03 11.10
C CYS A 73 -0.50 -0.36 11.60
N GLU A 74 -0.58 -1.33 10.69
CA GLU A 74 -1.14 -2.66 10.97
C GLU A 74 -0.15 -3.78 10.67
N PHE A 75 0.61 -3.65 9.57
CA PHE A 75 1.61 -4.65 9.21
C PHE A 75 2.80 -4.06 8.48
N THR A 76 3.90 -4.81 8.49
CA THR A 76 5.15 -4.43 7.83
C THR A 76 5.56 -5.51 6.83
N VAL A 77 5.89 -5.07 5.62
CA VAL A 77 6.42 -5.93 4.55
C VAL A 77 7.88 -5.59 4.32
N ARG A 78 8.75 -6.60 4.42
CA ARG A 78 10.14 -6.49 3.99
C ARG A 78 10.24 -6.85 2.52
N VAL A 79 10.88 -5.98 1.73
CA VAL A 79 11.09 -6.16 0.30
C VAL A 79 12.58 -6.16 -0.05
N PRO A 80 12.99 -6.84 -1.14
CA PRO A 80 14.36 -6.75 -1.62
C PRO A 80 14.70 -5.30 -2.04
N PRO A 81 15.99 -4.96 -2.15
CA PRO A 81 16.40 -3.70 -2.75
C PRO A 81 15.85 -3.61 -4.18
N PHE A 82 15.34 -2.44 -4.54
CA PHE A 82 14.81 -2.14 -5.86
C PHE A 82 15.47 -0.87 -6.40
N MET A 83 15.47 -0.72 -7.72
CA MET A 83 15.92 0.51 -8.39
C MET A 83 14.71 1.39 -8.70
N GLY A 84 14.97 2.66 -9.01
CA GLY A 84 13.94 3.64 -9.31
C GLY A 84 13.33 4.30 -8.07
N THR A 85 12.32 5.13 -8.30
CA THR A 85 11.55 5.80 -7.24
C THR A 85 10.06 5.58 -7.51
N PRO A 86 9.49 4.47 -7.00
CA PRO A 86 8.06 4.24 -6.99
C PRO A 86 7.25 5.47 -6.55
N THR A 87 6.10 5.71 -7.20
CA THR A 87 5.25 6.89 -6.98
C THR A 87 4.93 7.12 -5.50
N TRP A 88 4.63 6.06 -4.75
CA TRP A 88 4.28 6.16 -3.34
C TRP A 88 5.39 6.64 -2.42
N MET A 89 6.66 6.61 -2.85
CA MET A 89 7.77 7.15 -2.07
C MET A 89 7.75 8.68 -1.97
N GLN A 90 6.89 9.36 -2.73
CA GLN A 90 6.75 10.82 -2.69
C GLN A 90 6.15 11.33 -1.39
N TRP A 91 5.36 10.52 -0.67
CA TRP A 91 4.67 10.92 0.57
C TRP A 91 5.06 10.10 1.80
N VAL A 92 6.02 9.19 1.64
CA VAL A 92 6.46 8.29 2.72
C VAL A 92 7.75 8.79 3.35
N GLU A 93 7.80 8.80 4.69
CA GLU A 93 9.04 9.05 5.42
C GLU A 93 10.04 7.91 5.16
N ARG A 94 11.26 8.27 4.76
CA ARG A 94 12.34 7.32 4.46
C ARG A 94 13.47 7.45 5.47
N LYS A 95 13.78 6.36 6.17
CA LYS A 95 14.96 6.27 7.03
C LYS A 95 15.97 5.33 6.39
N SER A 96 17.14 5.86 6.06
CA SER A 96 18.20 5.10 5.37
C SER A 96 19.50 5.15 6.17
N LEU A 97 20.27 4.07 6.07
CA LEU A 97 21.61 3.96 6.64
C LEU A 97 22.66 4.48 5.64
N PRO A 98 23.90 4.80 6.06
CA PRO A 98 24.95 5.33 5.18
C PRO A 98 25.38 4.39 4.03
N ALA A 99 25.07 3.09 4.12
CA ALA A 99 25.40 2.09 3.12
C ALA A 99 24.14 1.62 2.36
N PRO A 100 24.27 1.12 1.12
CA PRO A 100 23.14 0.55 0.39
C PRO A 100 22.45 -0.53 1.22
N PRO A 101 21.12 -0.47 1.41
CA PRO A 101 20.43 -1.45 2.23
C PRO A 101 20.30 -2.79 1.53
N SER A 102 20.27 -3.87 2.33
CA SER A 102 20.01 -5.23 1.86
C SER A 102 18.53 -5.54 1.72
N SER A 103 17.66 -4.69 2.29
CA SER A 103 16.20 -4.76 2.17
C SER A 103 15.55 -3.45 2.60
N TRP A 104 14.25 -3.32 2.36
CA TRP A 104 13.44 -2.22 2.86
C TRP A 104 12.23 -2.75 3.61
N ASP A 105 11.99 -2.22 4.81
CA ASP A 105 10.78 -2.48 5.60
C ASP A 105 9.76 -1.37 5.34
N ILE A 106 8.60 -1.76 4.82
CA ILE A 106 7.52 -0.84 4.48
C ILE A 106 6.38 -1.05 5.47
N GLU A 107 6.13 -0.03 6.29
CA GLU A 107 4.98 0.02 7.20
C GLU A 107 3.72 0.39 6.41
N MET A 108 2.65 -0.36 6.65
CA MET A 108 1.42 -0.25 5.90
C MET A 108 0.19 -0.14 6.81
N THR A 109 -0.79 0.62 6.33
CA THR A 109 -2.16 0.57 6.84
C THR A 109 -2.77 -0.82 6.68
N PRO A 110 -3.90 -1.13 7.35
CA PRO A 110 -4.57 -2.39 7.16
C PRO A 110 -4.91 -2.69 5.68
N TRP A 111 -5.18 -1.69 4.85
CA TRP A 111 -5.50 -1.89 3.43
C TRP A 111 -4.30 -1.77 2.47
N GLY A 112 -3.08 -1.63 2.99
CA GLY A 112 -1.84 -1.67 2.21
C GLY A 112 -1.27 -0.32 1.78
N LEU A 113 -1.87 0.81 2.20
CA LEU A 113 -1.31 2.15 1.93
C LEU A 113 0.03 2.30 2.68
N PRO A 114 1.15 2.63 2.00
CA PRO A 114 2.44 2.89 2.63
C PRO A 114 2.41 4.10 3.54
N LEU A 115 3.03 3.97 4.71
CA LEU A 115 3.16 5.04 5.70
C LEU A 115 4.62 5.45 5.91
N ARG A 116 5.51 4.47 6.06
CA ARG A 116 6.93 4.65 6.36
C ARG A 116 7.77 3.57 5.68
N MET A 117 9.02 3.90 5.36
CA MET A 117 9.99 2.98 4.79
C MET A 117 11.34 3.10 5.52
N GLU A 118 11.91 1.96 5.91
CA GLU A 118 13.17 1.90 6.66
C GLU A 118 14.15 0.89 6.03
N ALA A 119 15.42 1.29 5.96
CA ALA A 119 16.51 0.46 5.45
C ALA A 119 16.80 -0.72 6.40
N GLY A 120 16.88 -1.93 5.85
CA GLY A 120 17.22 -3.15 6.56
C GLY A 120 18.54 -3.78 6.09
N SER A 121 19.13 -4.61 6.95
CA SER A 121 20.34 -5.40 6.65
C SER A 121 20.06 -6.86 6.28
N GLU A 122 18.86 -7.35 6.55
CA GLU A 122 18.44 -8.72 6.25
C GLU A 122 18.23 -8.90 4.74
N VAL A 123 18.74 -9.98 4.17
CA VAL A 123 18.57 -10.28 2.75
C VAL A 123 17.27 -11.07 2.55
N VAL A 124 16.39 -10.55 1.70
CA VAL A 124 15.20 -11.27 1.23
C VAL A 124 15.19 -11.31 -0.29
N LEU A 125 14.69 -12.41 -0.86
CA LEU A 125 14.60 -12.58 -2.32
C LEU A 125 13.24 -12.15 -2.87
N GLU A 126 12.22 -12.13 -2.02
CA GLU A 126 10.85 -11.76 -2.36
C GLU A 126 10.22 -10.97 -1.20
N PRO A 127 9.13 -10.22 -1.45
CA PRO A 127 8.39 -9.57 -0.38
C PRO A 127 7.89 -10.57 0.67
N VAL A 128 8.17 -10.29 1.94
CA VAL A 128 7.77 -11.12 3.09
C VAL A 128 7.11 -10.29 4.18
N LEU A 129 6.08 -10.85 4.82
CA LEU A 129 5.44 -10.25 5.98
C LEU A 129 6.34 -10.46 7.20
N ILE A 130 6.78 -9.37 7.86
CA ILE A 130 7.68 -9.46 9.03
C ILE A 130 7.00 -9.09 10.34
N THR A 131 5.98 -8.24 10.30
CA THR A 131 5.14 -7.93 11.47
C THR A 131 3.74 -8.42 11.20
N ASN A 132 3.24 -9.25 12.10
CA ASN A 132 1.89 -9.80 12.01
C ASN A 132 0.89 -8.80 12.63
N PRO A 133 -0.19 -8.42 11.93
CA PRO A 133 -1.28 -7.64 12.52
C PRO A 133 -2.02 -8.37 13.66
N GLY A 134 -1.64 -9.61 13.95
CA GLY A 134 -2.36 -10.51 14.84
C GLY A 134 -3.36 -11.35 14.04
N LYS A 135 -4.15 -12.18 14.73
CA LYS A 135 -5.34 -12.75 14.08
C LYS A 135 -6.31 -11.59 13.84
N PRO A 136 -6.87 -11.42 12.62
CA PRO A 136 -7.97 -10.49 12.43
C PRO A 136 -9.03 -10.84 13.45
N SER A 137 -9.32 -9.95 14.40
CA SER A 137 -10.53 -10.11 15.20
C SER A 137 -11.69 -10.07 14.22
N GLU A 138 -12.59 -11.05 14.28
CA GLU A 138 -13.74 -11.11 13.38
C GLU A 138 -14.40 -9.72 13.30
N GLY A 139 -14.43 -9.14 12.10
CA GLY A 139 -15.03 -7.83 11.85
C GLY A 139 -14.11 -6.60 11.93
N LYS A 140 -12.81 -6.72 12.25
CA LYS A 140 -11.84 -5.61 12.12
C LYS A 140 -10.79 -5.91 11.05
N TYR A 141 -10.84 -5.09 10.00
CA TYR A 141 -9.88 -4.96 8.91
C TYR A 141 -9.28 -6.28 8.41
N TYR A 142 -10.03 -6.98 7.54
CA TYR A 142 -9.38 -7.83 6.56
C TYR A 142 -8.43 -6.94 5.78
N CYS A 143 -7.14 -7.27 5.71
CA CYS A 143 -6.16 -6.45 5.01
C CYS A 143 -6.36 -6.45 3.49
N ARG A 144 -7.59 -6.28 2.99
CA ARG A 144 -8.03 -6.44 1.61
C ARG A 144 -7.60 -7.78 0.98
N GLY A 145 -7.37 -8.81 1.80
CA GLY A 145 -6.81 -10.08 1.36
C GLY A 145 -5.31 -10.04 1.01
N LEU A 146 -4.56 -9.01 1.41
CA LEU A 146 -3.11 -8.89 1.23
C LEU A 146 -2.34 -9.90 2.10
N VAL A 147 -2.87 -10.22 3.29
CA VAL A 147 -2.34 -11.25 4.18
C VAL A 147 -3.31 -12.41 4.32
N GLN A 148 -2.77 -13.60 4.59
CA GLN A 148 -3.53 -14.82 4.81
C GLN A 148 -2.86 -15.71 5.85
N ALA A 149 -3.59 -16.66 6.41
CA ALA A 149 -3.02 -17.68 7.28
C ALA A 149 -1.95 -18.50 6.54
N ASP A 150 -0.88 -18.87 7.25
CA ASP A 150 0.20 -19.69 6.72
C ASP A 150 -0.05 -21.21 6.86
N GLY A 151 -1.07 -21.60 7.62
CA GLY A 151 -1.41 -23.00 7.95
C GLY A 151 -0.69 -23.58 9.17
N LYS A 152 0.20 -22.80 9.80
CA LYS A 152 1.03 -23.16 10.97
C LYS A 152 0.72 -22.31 12.21
N GLY A 153 -0.36 -21.53 12.15
CA GLY A 153 -0.76 -20.61 13.21
C GLY A 153 -0.22 -19.19 13.06
N GLY A 154 0.53 -18.91 11.99
CA GLY A 154 1.03 -17.59 11.62
C GLY A 154 0.29 -16.97 10.43
N MET A 155 0.79 -15.83 9.97
CA MET A 155 0.28 -15.08 8.83
C MET A 155 1.41 -14.88 7.81
N LYS A 156 1.04 -14.75 6.53
CA LYS A 156 1.96 -14.47 5.43
C LYS A 156 1.28 -13.60 4.37
N LEU A 157 2.06 -13.04 3.45
CA LEU A 157 1.49 -12.42 2.26
C LEU A 157 0.72 -13.44 1.44
N SER A 158 -0.48 -13.06 1.01
CA SER A 158 -1.25 -13.81 0.04
C SER A 158 -0.64 -13.67 -1.35
N LYS A 159 -1.18 -14.42 -2.32
CA LYS A 159 -0.84 -14.20 -3.73
C LYS A 159 -1.15 -12.77 -4.16
N PHE A 160 -2.30 -12.24 -3.73
CA PHE A 160 -2.71 -10.86 -4.04
C PHE A 160 -1.79 -9.84 -3.35
N GLY A 161 -1.37 -10.11 -2.11
CA GLY A 161 -0.40 -9.28 -1.38
C GLY A 161 0.93 -9.18 -2.11
N ARG A 162 1.50 -10.31 -2.55
CA ARG A 162 2.75 -10.30 -3.34
C ARG A 162 2.61 -9.53 -4.65
N GLN A 163 1.52 -9.75 -5.39
CA GLN A 163 1.25 -8.99 -6.62
C GLN A 163 1.07 -7.50 -6.36
N THR A 164 0.49 -7.12 -5.22
CA THR A 164 0.37 -5.72 -4.82
C THR A 164 1.75 -5.11 -4.56
N MET A 165 2.68 -5.84 -3.92
CA MET A 165 4.06 -5.36 -3.75
C MET A 165 4.80 -5.25 -5.08
N GLU A 166 4.66 -6.23 -5.97
CA GLU A 166 5.21 -6.17 -7.33
C GLU A 166 4.71 -4.93 -8.07
N MET A 167 3.40 -4.66 -8.02
CA MET A 167 2.78 -3.48 -8.61
C MET A 167 3.33 -2.20 -7.98
N MET A 168 3.40 -2.13 -6.66
CA MET A 168 3.86 -0.95 -5.94
C MET A 168 5.32 -0.61 -6.21
N LEU A 169 6.17 -1.62 -6.45
CA LEU A 169 7.60 -1.44 -6.69
C LEU A 169 7.95 -1.29 -8.17
N PHE A 170 6.97 -1.50 -9.07
CA PHE A 170 7.19 -1.32 -10.50
C PHE A 170 7.43 0.15 -10.82
N SER A 171 8.63 0.47 -11.29
CA SER A 171 9.03 1.82 -11.68
C SER A 171 10.08 1.75 -12.78
N ASP A 172 10.44 2.91 -13.36
CA ASP A 172 11.55 2.99 -14.30
C ASP A 172 12.87 2.57 -13.63
N LYS A 173 13.72 1.90 -14.42
CA LYS A 173 15.05 1.50 -13.99
C LYS A 173 16.00 2.69 -13.88
#